data_AF-A0A7V2YC30-F1
#
_entry.id   AF-A0A7V2YC30-F1
#
_cell.length_a   1.000
_cell.length_b   1.000
_cell.length_c   1.000
_cell.angle_alpha   90.00
_cell.angle_beta   90.00
_cell.angle_gamma   90.00
#
_symmetry.space_group_name_H-M   'P 1'
#
loop_
_entity.id
_entity.type
_entity.pdbx_description
1 polymer ?
#
loop_
_entity_poly.entity_id
_entity_poly.type
_entity_poly.pdbx_seq_one_letter_code
_entity_poly.pdbx_strand_id
1 'polypeptide(L)'
;MKTTRTKEFQARKISFSRAEHPGQSEPDSVVAWEYSPPILGERYLVYLGKGRLLRTSPVKKIEESHGILWIETANSTYRVKYMD
;
A
#
# COMPACT_ATOMS: atom_id res chain seq x y z
N MET A 1 9.56 -6.50 21.87
CA MET A 1 9.77 -6.19 20.44
C MET A 1 8.49 -6.52 19.68
N LYS A 2 7.82 -5.55 19.03
CA LYS A 2 6.68 -5.87 18.15
C LYS A 2 7.25 -6.49 16.87
N THR A 3 6.99 -7.77 16.64
CA THR A 3 7.28 -8.45 15.38
C THR A 3 6.42 -7.83 14.29
N THR A 4 7.01 -6.96 13.47
CA THR A 4 6.36 -6.40 12.28
C THR A 4 6.02 -7.55 11.34
N ARG A 5 4.72 -7.80 11.11
CA ARG A 5 4.30 -8.88 10.20
C ARG A 5 4.54 -8.44 8.76
N THR A 6 5.30 -9.24 8.02
CA THR A 6 5.44 -9.08 6.57
C THR A 6 4.25 -9.75 5.87
N LYS A 7 3.65 -9.05 4.93
CA LYS A 7 2.60 -9.59 4.06
C LYS A 7 3.07 -9.52 2.62
N GLU A 8 2.96 -10.64 1.89
CA GLU A 8 3.42 -10.76 0.51
C GLU A 8 2.26 -10.83 -0.47
N PHE A 9 2.42 -10.16 -1.62
CA PHE A 9 1.42 -10.10 -2.66
C PHE A 9 2.06 -10.16 -4.05
N GLN A 10 1.31 -10.72 -5.00
CA GLN A 10 1.62 -10.66 -6.41
C GLN A 10 0.52 -9.86 -7.11
N ALA A 11 0.89 -8.87 -7.90
CA ALA A 11 -0.07 -8.01 -8.57
C ALA A 11 0.46 -7.52 -9.91
N ARG A 12 -0.39 -7.50 -10.94
CA ARG A 12 -0.09 -6.82 -12.21
C ARG A 12 -0.17 -5.30 -12.12
N LYS A 13 -0.99 -4.79 -11.20
CA LYS A 13 -1.25 -3.36 -11.03
C LYS A 13 -1.42 -3.03 -9.54
N ILE A 14 -0.88 -1.87 -9.15
CA ILE A 14 -1.01 -1.30 -7.81
C ILE A 14 -1.54 0.13 -7.93
N SER A 15 -2.41 0.55 -7.02
CA SER A 15 -2.90 1.93 -6.95
C SER A 15 -2.90 2.42 -5.50
N PHE A 16 -2.67 3.72 -5.31
CA PHE A 16 -2.64 4.38 -4.01
C PHE A 16 -3.74 5.44 -3.96
N SER A 17 -4.50 5.49 -2.87
CA SER A 17 -5.40 6.59 -2.55
C SER A 17 -5.09 7.10 -1.15
N ARG A 18 -5.00 8.42 -0.96
CA ARG A 18 -4.71 9.00 0.36
C ARG A 18 -5.91 8.73 1.29
N ALA A 19 -5.61 8.28 2.50
CA ALA A 19 -6.61 8.11 3.55
C ALA A 19 -6.54 9.28 4.53
N GLU A 20 -7.62 10.05 4.62
CA GLU A 20 -7.73 11.19 5.52
C GLU A 20 -7.92 10.76 6.97
N HIS A 21 -8.56 9.60 7.20
CA HIS A 21 -8.89 9.12 8.54
C HIS A 21 -8.41 7.69 8.82
N PRO A 22 -8.00 7.38 10.07
CA PRO A 22 -7.79 6.00 10.50
C PRO A 22 -9.08 5.18 10.37
N GLY A 23 -9.02 4.04 9.68
CA GLY A 23 -10.17 3.16 9.48
C GLY A 23 -11.02 3.49 8.24
N GLN A 24 -10.63 4.49 7.45
CA GLN A 24 -11.31 4.83 6.20
C GLN A 24 -11.37 3.62 5.27
N SER A 25 -12.57 3.43 4.71
CA SER A 25 -12.90 2.44 3.70
C SER A 25 -13.46 3.20 2.50
N GLU A 26 -12.83 3.12 1.34
CA GLU A 26 -13.38 3.69 0.10
C GLU A 26 -14.52 2.85 -0.47
N PRO A 27 -15.36 3.43 -1.35
CA PRO A 27 -16.33 2.70 -2.18
C PRO A 27 -15.64 1.73 -3.15
N ASP A 28 -16.40 0.74 -3.63
CA ASP A 28 -15.94 -0.45 -4.37
C ASP A 28 -15.14 -0.19 -5.66
N SER A 29 -15.02 1.06 -6.11
CA SER A 29 -14.39 1.44 -7.37
C SER A 29 -13.46 2.65 -7.22
N VAL A 30 -12.15 2.42 -7.35
CA VAL A 30 -11.14 3.47 -7.51
C VAL A 30 -11.16 3.91 -8.97
N VAL A 31 -11.71 5.10 -9.25
CA VAL A 31 -11.97 5.59 -10.62
C VAL A 31 -10.80 6.38 -11.20
N ALA A 32 -9.90 6.91 -10.38
CA ALA A 32 -8.79 7.74 -10.84
C ALA A 32 -7.42 7.20 -10.37
N TRP A 33 -6.49 7.16 -11.32
CA TRP A 33 -5.12 6.74 -11.11
C TRP A 33 -4.28 7.97 -10.80
N GLU A 34 -3.80 8.10 -9.58
CA GLU A 34 -2.71 9.00 -9.29
C GLU A 34 -1.55 8.18 -8.75
N TYR A 35 -0.54 7.93 -9.60
CA TYR A 35 0.77 7.50 -9.12
C TYR A 35 1.42 8.71 -8.47
N SER A 36 0.97 9.03 -7.26
CA SER A 36 1.71 9.92 -6.37
C SER A 36 2.55 9.01 -5.48
N PRO A 37 3.89 9.03 -5.59
CA PRO A 37 4.75 8.25 -4.70
C PRO A 37 4.34 8.57 -3.26
N PRO A 38 4.03 7.56 -2.42
CA PRO A 38 3.42 7.84 -1.14
C PRO A 38 4.38 8.64 -0.25
N ILE A 39 3.83 9.64 0.42
CA ILE A 39 4.59 10.57 1.25
C ILE A 39 4.83 9.94 2.63
N LEU A 40 6.03 10.14 3.18
CA LEU A 40 6.37 9.66 4.52
C LEU A 40 5.44 10.30 5.56
N GLY A 41 4.92 9.49 6.49
CA GLY A 41 3.98 9.92 7.53
C GLY A 41 2.51 9.94 7.11
N GLU A 42 2.23 9.95 5.81
CA GLU A 42 0.86 9.93 5.28
C GLU A 42 0.27 8.52 5.31
N ARG A 43 -1.06 8.46 5.22
CA ARG A 43 -1.83 7.21 5.20
C ARG A 43 -2.38 6.99 3.81
N TYR A 44 -2.31 5.75 3.36
CA TYR A 44 -2.83 5.34 2.06
C TYR A 44 -3.66 4.08 2.15
N LEU A 45 -4.67 3.99 1.30
CA LEU A 45 -5.29 2.75 0.87
C LEU A 45 -4.53 2.26 -0.36
N VAL A 46 -4.09 1.01 -0.31
CA VAL A 46 -3.36 0.37 -1.41
C VAL A 46 -4.28 -0.64 -2.06
N TYR A 47 -4.35 -0.63 -3.38
CA TYR A 47 -5.19 -1.53 -4.16
C TYR A 47 -4.31 -2.41 -5.02
N LEU A 48 -4.59 -3.71 -5.00
CA LEU A 48 -3.91 -4.72 -5.80
C LEU A 48 -4.91 -5.32 -6.77
N GLY A 49 -4.81 -4.98 -8.05
CA GLY A 49 -5.81 -5.37 -9.05
C GLY A 49 -7.22 -4.90 -8.67
N LYS A 50 -8.13 -5.85 -8.36
CA LYS A 50 -9.52 -5.59 -7.93
C LYS A 50 -9.72 -5.53 -6.40
N GLY A 51 -8.66 -5.73 -5.61
CA GLY A 51 -8.76 -5.88 -4.16
C GLY A 51 -8.15 -4.70 -3.39
N ARG A 52 -8.76 -4.35 -2.24
CA ARG A 52 -8.20 -3.39 -1.29
C ARG A 52 -7.28 -4.07 -0.30
N LEU A 53 -6.09 -3.51 -0.16
CA LEU A 53 -5.06 -3.99 0.74
C LEU A 53 -4.27 -2.84 1.37
N LEU A 54 -4.87 -2.10 2.30
CA LEU A 54 -4.12 -1.54 3.42
C LEU A 54 -5.11 -1.21 4.54
N ARG A 55 -4.79 -1.56 5.79
CA ARG A 55 -5.38 -0.88 6.94
C ARG A 55 -4.58 0.40 7.13
N THR A 56 -5.23 1.55 7.02
CA THR A 56 -4.65 2.88 7.15
C THR A 56 -3.64 2.90 8.30
N SER A 57 -2.35 2.89 7.99
CA SER A 57 -1.24 3.06 8.93
C SER A 57 -0.25 4.01 8.25
N PRO A 58 0.41 4.90 9.01
CA PRO A 58 1.37 5.83 8.42
C PRO A 58 2.48 5.07 7.70
N VAL A 59 2.81 5.52 6.49
CA VAL A 59 3.95 5.03 5.72
C VAL A 59 5.24 5.50 6.39
N LYS A 60 6.15 4.57 6.65
CA LYS A 60 7.47 4.84 7.21
C LYS A 60 8.57 4.82 6.17
N LYS A 61 8.43 3.94 5.17
CA LYS A 61 9.44 3.72 4.15
C LYS A 61 8.80 3.13 2.90
N ILE A 62 9.28 3.56 1.74
CA ILE A 62 8.96 2.95 0.45
C ILE A 62 10.25 2.72 -0.31
N GLU A 63 10.44 1.51 -0.77
CA GLU A 63 11.58 1.12 -1.60
C GLU A 63 11.11 0.25 -2.74
N GLU A 64 11.60 0.53 -3.94
CA GLU A 64 11.37 -0.30 -5.12
C GLU A 64 12.70 -0.84 -5.63
N SER A 65 12.78 -2.15 -5.83
CA SER A 65 13.99 -2.82 -6.31
C SER A 65 13.63 -4.10 -7.05
N HIS A 66 14.22 -4.29 -8.25
CA HIS A 66 14.05 -5.50 -9.07
C HIS A 66 12.59 -5.94 -9.29
N GLY A 67 11.67 -5.00 -9.54
CA GLY A 67 10.25 -5.30 -9.75
C GLY A 67 9.49 -5.70 -8.48
N ILE A 68 10.06 -5.40 -7.30
CA ILE A 68 9.42 -5.58 -6.01
C ILE A 68 9.28 -4.22 -5.32
N LEU A 69 8.06 -3.89 -4.92
CA LEU A 69 7.74 -2.74 -4.10
C LEU A 69 7.61 -3.14 -2.63
N TRP A 70 8.35 -2.45 -1.77
CA TRP A 70 8.28 -2.58 -0.32
C TRP A 70 7.62 -1.34 0.27
N ILE A 71 6.59 -1.56 1.10
CA ILE A 71 5.91 -0.50 1.84
C ILE A 71 5.97 -0.85 3.32
N GLU A 72 6.77 -0.11 4.07
CA GLU A 72 6.81 -0.23 5.53
C GLU A 72 5.82 0.73 6.17
N THR A 73 5.03 0.23 7.10
CA THR A 73 4.13 1.03 7.95
C THR A 73 4.47 0.80 9.41
N ALA A 74 3.85 1.59 10.30
CA ALA A 74 4.02 1.41 11.75
C ALA A 74 3.73 -0.02 12.27
N ASN A 75 2.90 -0.81 11.56
CA ASN A 75 2.39 -2.09 12.05
C ASN A 75 2.72 -3.28 11.14
N SER A 76 3.11 -3.04 9.90
CA SER A 76 3.28 -4.11 8.89
C SER A 76 4.22 -3.66 7.78
N THR A 77 4.90 -4.65 7.19
CA THR A 77 5.66 -4.47 5.96
C THR A 77 4.92 -5.18 4.84
N TYR A 78 4.67 -4.50 3.73
CA TYR A 78 4.00 -5.05 2.56
C TYR A 78 5.03 -5.22 1.46
N ARG A 79 5.13 -6.43 0.91
CA ARG A 79 6.00 -6.77 -0.21
C ARG A 79 5.11 -7.09 -1.41
N VAL A 80 5.20 -6.31 -2.47
CA VAL A 80 4.42 -6.51 -3.68
C VAL A 80 5.35 -6.84 -4.84
N LYS A 81 5.20 -8.03 -5.41
CA LYS A 81 5.92 -8.45 -6.61
C LYS A 81 5.07 -8.14 -7.84
N TYR A 82 5.60 -7.35 -8.77
CA TYR A 82 4.93 -7.12 -10.04
C TYR A 82 4.90 -8.42 -10.87
N MET A 83 3.72 -8.74 -11.39
CA MET A 83 3.54 -9.81 -12.37
C MET A 83 3.57 -9.20 -13.77
N ASP A 84 4.29 -9.85 -14.68
CA ASP A 84 4.22 -9.54 -16.12
C ASP A 84 2.80 -9.76 -16.71
#